data_AF-A0A482Z6H2-F1
#
_entry.id   AF-A0A482Z6H2-F1
#
_cell.length_a   1.000
_cell.length_b   1.000
_cell.length_c   1.000
_cell.angle_alpha   90.00
_cell.angle_beta   90.00
_cell.angle_gamma   90.00
#
_symmetry.space_group_name_H-M   'P 1'
#
loop_
_entity.id
_entity.type
_entity.pdbx_description
1 polymer ?
#
loop_
_entity_poly.entity_id
_entity_poly.type
_entity_poly.pdbx_seq_one_letter_code
_entity_poly.pdbx_strand_id
1 'polypeptide(L)'
;KDLDSNNDGKIDNQDTNFNNLKIWQDKNSDGKLDEGELLSLSEAGVRSLNTTYSNSNEVDSSNNAHKQQGSFTTTAGTDNKMNDVWFDVDNFRKVA
;
A
#
# COMPACT_ATOMS: atom_id res chain seq x y z
N LYS A 1 -6.40 10.41 -9.51
CA LYS A 1 -5.75 10.53 -10.83
C LYS A 1 -4.39 11.25 -10.75
N ASP A 2 -4.05 11.86 -9.62
CA ASP A 2 -2.88 12.73 -9.50
C ASP A 2 -1.52 12.01 -9.63
N LEU A 3 -1.49 10.70 -9.42
CA LEU A 3 -0.30 9.85 -9.56
C LEU A 3 -0.29 8.98 -10.82
N ASP A 4 -1.42 8.87 -11.52
CA ASP A 4 -1.58 8.19 -12.81
C ASP A 4 -1.62 9.28 -13.89
N SER A 5 -0.43 9.73 -14.26
CA SER A 5 -0.21 10.90 -15.13
C SER A 5 -0.53 10.61 -16.59
N ASN A 6 -0.39 9.35 -17.03
CA ASN A 6 -0.74 8.92 -18.38
C ASN A 6 -2.18 8.39 -18.51
N ASN A 7 -2.92 8.26 -17.39
CA ASN A 7 -4.31 7.80 -17.30
C ASN A 7 -4.52 6.38 -17.84
N ASP A 8 -3.56 5.49 -17.69
CA ASP A 8 -3.66 4.11 -18.18
C ASP A 8 -4.23 3.13 -17.13
N GLY A 9 -4.59 3.64 -15.94
CA GLY A 9 -5.22 2.87 -14.87
C GLY A 9 -4.25 2.14 -13.96
N LYS A 10 -2.95 2.33 -14.15
CA LYS A 10 -1.90 1.85 -13.23
C LYS A 10 -0.99 3.02 -12.86
N ILE A 11 -0.33 2.88 -11.72
CA ILE A 11 0.75 3.77 -11.29
C ILE A 11 2.04 2.98 -11.47
N ASP A 12 2.85 3.34 -12.48
CA ASP A 12 4.07 2.62 -12.85
C ASP A 12 5.21 3.57 -13.28
N ASN A 13 6.32 3.01 -13.77
CA ASN A 13 7.50 3.80 -14.15
C ASN A 13 7.29 4.76 -15.33
N GLN A 14 6.14 4.72 -15.99
CA GLN A 14 5.75 5.69 -17.01
C GLN A 14 5.14 6.96 -16.38
N ASP A 15 4.88 6.95 -15.06
CA ASP A 15 4.33 8.09 -14.33
C ASP A 15 5.38 9.00 -13.71
N THR A 16 5.13 10.31 -13.84
CA THR A 16 6.04 11.37 -13.37
C THR A 16 6.43 11.23 -11.90
N ASN A 17 5.49 10.82 -11.05
CA ASN A 17 5.66 10.78 -9.59
C ASN A 17 5.88 9.38 -9.03
N PHE A 18 5.99 8.35 -9.87
CA PHE A 18 6.13 6.96 -9.41
C PHE A 18 7.33 6.76 -8.46
N ASN A 19 8.47 7.34 -8.82
CA ASN A 19 9.71 7.21 -8.03
C ASN A 19 9.67 7.91 -6.66
N ASN A 20 8.69 8.78 -6.43
CA ASN A 20 8.50 9.48 -5.16
C ASN A 20 7.76 8.61 -4.14
N LEU A 21 7.03 7.59 -4.60
CA LEU A 21 6.35 6.65 -3.72
C LEU A 21 7.35 5.73 -3.02
N LYS A 22 7.03 5.38 -1.78
CA LYS A 22 7.83 4.51 -0.91
C LYS A 22 6.92 3.49 -0.22
N ILE A 23 7.50 2.36 0.16
CA ILE A 23 6.89 1.37 1.03
C ILE A 23 7.59 1.45 2.38
N TRP A 24 6.83 1.64 3.44
CA TRP A 24 7.34 1.51 4.80
C TRP A 24 7.01 0.11 5.30
N GLN A 25 8.06 -0.62 5.70
CA GLN A 25 7.95 -1.89 6.38
C GLN A 25 8.55 -1.70 7.77
N ASP A 26 7.68 -1.48 8.75
CA ASP A 26 8.04 -1.49 10.17
C ASP A 26 8.46 -2.93 10.56
N LYS A 27 9.76 -3.13 10.77
CA LYS A 27 10.36 -4.45 11.04
C LYS A 27 10.33 -4.80 12.51
N ASN A 28 10.27 -3.80 13.39
CA ASN A 28 10.30 -3.97 14.84
C ASN A 28 8.94 -3.76 15.51
N SER A 29 7.93 -3.33 14.73
CA SER A 29 6.56 -3.05 15.15
C SER A 29 6.45 -1.94 16.20
N ASP A 30 7.35 -0.95 16.16
CA ASP A 30 7.38 0.16 17.12
C ASP A 30 6.63 1.42 16.65
N GLY A 31 6.15 1.42 15.39
CA GLY A 31 5.39 2.50 14.79
C GLY A 31 6.22 3.75 14.45
N LYS A 32 7.55 3.65 14.44
CA LYS A 32 8.46 4.73 14.04
C LYS A 32 9.21 4.33 12.78
N LEU A 33 9.62 5.33 12.02
CA LEU A 33 10.45 5.07 10.86
C LEU A 33 11.92 4.93 11.28
N ASP A 34 12.45 3.71 11.15
CA ASP A 34 13.86 3.41 11.40
C ASP A 34 14.68 3.22 10.10
N GLU A 35 16.01 3.20 10.26
CA GLU A 35 16.93 2.96 9.14
C GLU A 35 16.70 1.58 8.51
N GLY A 36 16.53 1.56 7.19
CA GLY A 36 16.29 0.33 6.43
C GLY A 36 14.84 -0.16 6.43
N GLU A 37 13.89 0.64 6.92
CA GLU A 37 12.45 0.34 6.87
C GLU A 37 11.71 1.05 5.72
N LEU A 38 12.29 2.14 5.20
CA LEU A 38 11.76 2.82 4.02
C LEU A 38 12.38 2.25 2.75
N LEU A 39 11.54 1.68 1.90
CA LEU A 39 11.93 1.06 0.63
C LEU A 39 11.35 1.86 -0.54
N SER A 40 12.05 1.90 -1.66
CA SER A 40 11.42 2.16 -2.95
C SER A 40 10.50 1.00 -3.36
N LEU A 41 9.58 1.23 -4.30
CA LEU A 41 8.71 0.18 -4.82
C LEU A 41 9.51 -0.96 -5.46
N SER A 42 10.57 -0.64 -6.19
CA SER A 42 11.43 -1.65 -6.81
C SER A 42 12.17 -2.51 -5.78
N GLU A 43 12.69 -1.91 -4.69
CA GLU A 43 13.29 -2.65 -3.57
C GLU A 43 12.27 -3.55 -2.86
N ALA A 44 11.01 -3.12 -2.77
CA ALA A 44 9.90 -3.93 -2.27
C ALA A 44 9.35 -4.95 -3.28
N GLY A 45 9.93 -5.04 -4.49
CA GLY A 45 9.50 -5.99 -5.53
C GLY A 45 8.20 -5.60 -6.23
N VAL A 46 7.78 -4.34 -6.16
CA VAL A 46 6.57 -3.80 -6.80
C VAL A 46 6.93 -3.13 -8.13
N ARG A 47 6.24 -3.53 -9.20
CA ARG A 47 6.38 -2.96 -10.55
C ARG A 47 5.31 -1.93 -10.87
N SER A 48 4.08 -2.18 -10.49
CA SER A 48 2.94 -1.28 -10.76
C SER A 48 1.84 -1.47 -9.74
N LEU A 49 1.10 -0.40 -9.45
CA LEU A 49 -0.10 -0.42 -8.60
C LEU A 49 -1.34 -0.22 -9.48
N ASN A 50 -2.33 -1.11 -9.42
CA ASN A 50 -3.57 -0.92 -10.18
C ASN A 50 -4.48 0.06 -9.43
N THR A 51 -5.06 1.01 -10.16
CA THR A 51 -5.93 2.04 -9.58
C THR A 51 -7.39 1.59 -9.39
N THR A 52 -7.75 0.44 -9.96
CA THR A 52 -9.05 -0.19 -9.79
C THR A 52 -9.09 -0.98 -8.49
N TYR A 53 -10.23 -0.89 -7.80
CA TYR A 53 -10.49 -1.64 -6.57
C TYR A 53 -11.96 -2.03 -6.48
N SER A 54 -12.26 -3.01 -5.64
CA SER A 54 -13.61 -3.33 -5.19
C SER A 54 -13.77 -3.00 -3.71
N ASN A 55 -14.98 -2.63 -3.30
CA ASN A 55 -15.32 -2.52 -1.89
C ASN A 55 -15.43 -3.93 -1.29
N SER A 56 -15.02 -4.06 -0.03
CA SER A 56 -15.06 -5.32 0.72
C SER A 56 -15.62 -5.08 2.13
N ASN A 57 -16.27 -6.12 2.65
CA ASN A 57 -16.77 -6.18 4.04
C ASN A 57 -15.95 -7.16 4.87
N GLU A 58 -14.75 -7.54 4.40
CA GLU A 58 -13.86 -8.44 5.11
C GLU A 58 -13.35 -7.79 6.40
N VAL A 59 -13.40 -8.55 7.48
CA VAL A 59 -12.82 -8.21 8.78
C VAL A 59 -11.95 -9.38 9.20
N ASP A 60 -10.69 -9.12 9.55
CA ASP A 60 -9.75 -10.17 9.95
C ASP A 60 -9.94 -10.61 11.41
N SER A 61 -9.17 -11.62 11.84
CA SER A 61 -9.23 -12.16 13.21
C SER A 61 -8.82 -11.15 14.30
N SER A 62 -8.14 -10.07 13.91
CA SER A 62 -7.72 -8.99 14.79
C SER A 62 -8.68 -7.81 14.74
N ASN A 63 -9.87 -8.00 14.14
CA ASN A 63 -10.92 -7.00 13.99
C ASN A 63 -10.57 -5.81 13.07
N ASN A 64 -9.52 -5.91 12.24
CA ASN A 64 -9.24 -4.88 11.25
C ASN A 64 -10.12 -5.09 10.02
N ALA A 65 -10.71 -4.01 9.50
CA ALA A 65 -11.57 -4.06 8.33
C ALA A 65 -10.76 -3.80 7.05
N HIS A 66 -10.87 -4.67 6.06
CA HIS A 66 -10.24 -4.54 4.74
C HIS A 66 -11.28 -3.96 3.78
N LYS A 67 -11.38 -2.64 3.71
CA LYS A 67 -12.54 -1.95 3.08
C LYS A 67 -12.48 -1.86 1.58
N GLN A 68 -11.28 -1.74 1.01
CA GLN A 68 -11.08 -1.68 -0.42
C GLN A 68 -9.97 -2.63 -0.81
N GLN A 69 -10.20 -3.45 -1.83
CA GLN A 69 -9.25 -4.44 -2.32
C GLN A 69 -8.93 -4.13 -3.78
N GLY A 70 -7.69 -3.77 -4.05
CA GLY A 70 -7.11 -3.63 -5.37
C GLY A 70 -6.02 -4.68 -5.60
N SER A 71 -5.12 -4.38 -6.53
CA SER A 71 -3.97 -5.24 -6.81
C SER A 71 -2.74 -4.45 -7.20
N PHE A 72 -1.59 -5.10 -7.07
CA PHE A 72 -0.34 -4.61 -7.61
C PHE A 72 0.36 -5.75 -8.36
N THR A 73 1.18 -5.39 -9.34
CA THR A 73 2.01 -6.36 -10.07
C THR A 73 3.42 -6.31 -9.54
N THR A 74 3.99 -7.47 -9.26
CA THR A 74 5.37 -7.62 -8.82
C THR A 74 6.37 -7.44 -9.97
N THR A 75 7.64 -7.23 -9.64
CA THR A 75 8.74 -7.23 -10.63
C THR A 75 8.87 -8.57 -11.36
N ALA A 76 8.44 -9.68 -10.73
CA ALA A 76 8.34 -11.00 -11.35
C ALA A 76 7.13 -11.16 -12.30
N GLY A 77 6.23 -10.17 -12.35
CA GLY A 77 5.04 -10.19 -13.21
C GLY A 77 3.81 -10.90 -12.63
N THR A 78 3.85 -11.28 -11.35
CA THR A 78 2.70 -11.84 -10.63
C THR A 78 1.87 -10.73 -9.99
N ASP A 79 0.54 -10.84 -10.08
CA ASP A 79 -0.39 -9.94 -9.40
C ASP A 79 -0.68 -10.40 -7.97
N ASN A 80 -0.69 -9.46 -7.03
CA ASN A 80 -0.99 -9.67 -5.62
C ASN A 80 -2.02 -8.65 -5.12
N LYS A 81 -2.65 -8.93 -3.98
CA LYS A 81 -3.65 -8.04 -3.37
C LYS A 81 -3.01 -6.80 -2.75
N MET A 82 -3.71 -5.69 -2.87
CA MET A 82 -3.45 -4.45 -2.13
C MET A 82 -4.74 -4.07 -1.39
N ASN A 83 -4.66 -3.69 -0.12
CA ASN A 83 -5.85 -3.41 0.69
C ASN A 83 -5.78 -2.03 1.36
N ASP A 84 -6.92 -1.34 1.43
CA ASP A 84 -7.17 -0.29 2.42
C ASP A 84 -7.61 -0.96 3.73
N VAL A 85 -6.76 -0.90 4.76
CA VAL A 85 -6.97 -1.55 6.05
C VAL A 85 -7.29 -0.51 7.11
N TRP A 86 -8.44 -0.67 7.74
CA TRP A 86 -8.89 0.15 8.85
C TRP A 86 -8.62 -0.62 10.13
N PHE A 87 -7.54 -0.23 10.82
CA PHE A 87 -7.12 -0.87 12.06
C PHE A 87 -8.14 -0.65 13.18
N ASP A 88 -8.38 -1.71 13.95
CA ASP A 88 -9.04 -1.56 15.24
C ASP A 88 -8.05 -0.89 16.20
N VAL A 89 -8.43 0.27 16.74
CA VAL A 89 -7.56 1.07 17.60
C VAL A 89 -8.25 1.33 18.93
N ASP A 90 -7.50 1.18 20.01
CA ASP A 90 -7.97 1.60 21.33
C ASP A 90 -8.09 3.13 21.36
N ASN A 91 -9.34 3.61 21.36
CA ASN A 91 -9.65 5.04 21.36
C ASN A 91 -9.25 5.75 22.67
N PHE A 92 -8.91 5.03 23.74
CA PHE A 92 -8.45 5.65 25.00
C PHE A 92 -6.99 6.12 24.98
N ARG A 93 -6.17 5.68 24.00
CA ARG A 93 -4.74 6.02 23.91
C ARG A 93 -4.34 6.71 22.61
N LYS A 94 -5.24 7.52 22.03
CA LYS A 94 -4.83 8.44 20.96
C LYS A 94 -3.91 9.50 21.56
N VAL A 95 -2.61 9.40 21.29
CA VAL A 95 -1.72 10.56 21.39
C VAL A 95 -2.08 11.49 20.24
N ALA A 96 -2.51 12.71 20.59
CA ALA A 96 -2.84 13.78 19.65
C ALA A 96 -1.58 14.41 19.05
#